data_AF-A0A4R6DVB1-F1
#
_entry.id   AF-A0A4R6DVB1-F1
#
_cell.length_a   1.000
_cell.length_b   1.000
_cell.length_c   1.000
_cell.angle_alpha   90.00
_cell.angle_beta   90.00
_cell.angle_gamma   90.00
#
_symmetry.space_group_name_H-M   'P 1'
#
loop_
_entity.id
_entity.type
_entity.pdbx_description
1 polymer ?
#
loop_
_entity_poly.entity_id
_entity_poly.type
_entity_poly.pdbx_seq_one_letter_code
_entity_poly.pdbx_strand_id
1 'polypeptide(L)'
;MPRKRPLLTGQQAKEIRLQLQMNQLEFWGRLNVKQSTGSRYEGGSRPLPPAVEQLLRMATGSEKEALEALMAMRAGFGKQSAPTAPAPRSKRKPRESEYEADPFAHLPFGMLP
;
A
#
# COMPACT_ATOMS: atom_id res chain seq x y z
N MET A 1 17.94 1.83 27.04
CA MET A 1 16.78 1.87 26.12
C MET A 1 17.29 1.74 24.69
N PRO A 2 16.89 0.72 23.91
CA PRO A 2 17.24 0.69 22.49
C PRO A 2 16.58 1.90 21.81
N ARG A 3 17.37 2.77 21.16
CA ARG A 3 16.84 3.90 20.40
C ARG A 3 16.05 3.34 19.22
N LYS A 4 14.79 3.72 19.08
CA LYS A 4 13.94 3.37 17.92
C LYS A 4 14.62 3.93 16.67
N ARG A 5 15.17 3.06 15.80
CA ARG A 5 15.76 3.51 14.53
C ARG A 5 14.70 4.18 13.66
N PRO A 6 15.08 5.20 12.86
CA PRO A 6 14.16 5.84 11.94
C PRO A 6 13.66 4.83 10.90
N LEU A 7 12.39 4.96 10.52
CA LEU A 7 11.74 4.11 9.51
C LEU A 7 12.33 4.43 8.13
N LEU A 8 12.58 3.39 7.31
CA LEU A 8 12.97 3.60 5.92
C LEU A 8 11.82 4.22 5.13
N THR A 9 12.14 5.27 4.39
CA THR A 9 11.21 5.97 3.50
C THR A 9 11.35 5.48 2.06
N GLY A 10 10.35 5.75 1.22
CA GLY A 10 10.43 5.45 -0.21
C GLY A 10 11.54 6.22 -0.92
N GLN A 11 11.88 7.42 -0.45
CA GLN A 11 13.00 8.20 -0.99
C GLN A 11 14.36 7.53 -0.69
N GLN A 12 14.54 6.99 0.52
CA GLN A 12 15.74 6.20 0.85
C GLN A 12 15.80 4.90 0.04
N ALA A 13 14.66 4.26 -0.22
CA ALA A 13 14.61 3.10 -1.12
C ALA A 13 15.08 3.46 -2.54
N LYS A 14 14.71 4.65 -3.04
CA LYS A 14 15.20 5.18 -4.32
C LYS A 14 16.72 5.41 -4.29
N GLU A 15 17.26 5.99 -3.22
CA GLU A 15 18.70 6.20 -3.05
C GLU A 15 19.47 4.87 -3.09
N ILE A 16 19.02 3.86 -2.34
CA ILE A 16 19.60 2.51 -2.35
C ILE A 16 19.54 1.90 -3.76
N ARG A 17 18.40 2.02 -4.45
CA ARG A 17 18.27 1.53 -5.82
C ARG A 17 19.27 2.17 -6.78
N LEU A 18 19.47 3.48 -6.67
CA LEU A 18 20.42 4.22 -7.50
C LEU A 18 21.87 3.82 -7.20
N GLN A 19 22.22 3.60 -5.93
CA GLN A 19 23.53 3.09 -5.53
C GLN A 19 23.81 1.69 -6.10
N LEU A 20 22.78 0.85 -6.16
CA LEU A 20 22.84 -0.49 -6.74
C LEU A 20 22.78 -0.51 -8.27
N GLN A 21 22.61 0.65 -8.93
CA GLN A 21 22.49 0.80 -10.38
C GLN A 21 21.38 -0.05 -11.00
N MET A 22 20.26 -0.23 -10.28
CA MET A 22 19.11 -1.02 -10.75
C MET A 22 17.97 -0.15 -11.26
N ASN A 23 17.24 -0.66 -12.25
CA ASN A 23 15.96 -0.06 -12.61
C ASN A 23 14.88 -0.43 -11.58
N GLN A 24 13.70 0.19 -11.68
CA GLN A 24 12.62 -0.03 -10.72
C GLN A 24 12.06 -1.47 -10.77
N LEU A 25 12.01 -2.09 -11.94
CA LEU A 25 11.51 -3.46 -12.08
C LEU A 25 12.43 -4.46 -11.35
N GLU A 26 13.73 -4.35 -11.57
CA GLU A 26 14.75 -5.20 -10.95
C GLU A 26 14.76 -5.05 -9.43
N PHE A 27 14.82 -3.81 -8.95
CA PHE A 27 14.93 -3.52 -7.53
C PHE A 27 13.69 -3.96 -6.76
N TRP A 28 12.50 -3.53 -7.19
CA TRP A 28 11.25 -3.88 -6.51
C TRP A 28 10.87 -5.35 -6.73
N GLY A 29 11.24 -5.93 -7.88
CA GLY A 29 11.05 -7.34 -8.18
C GLY A 29 11.76 -8.26 -7.18
N ARG A 30 12.96 -7.91 -6.71
CA ARG A 30 13.68 -8.67 -5.66
C ARG A 30 12.93 -8.74 -4.34
N LEU A 31 12.07 -7.76 -4.06
CA LEU A 31 11.22 -7.71 -2.87
C LEU A 31 9.79 -8.23 -3.13
N ASN A 32 9.54 -8.86 -4.29
CA ASN A 32 8.22 -9.27 -4.74
C ASN A 32 7.19 -8.12 -4.81
N VAL A 33 7.67 -6.89 -5.07
CA VAL A 33 6.83 -5.71 -5.26
C VAL A 33 6.75 -5.37 -6.75
N LYS A 34 5.54 -5.14 -7.26
CA LYS A 34 5.35 -4.70 -8.65
C LYS A 34 6.00 -3.33 -8.87
N GLN A 35 6.61 -3.11 -10.04
CA GLN A 35 7.25 -1.83 -10.41
C GLN A 35 6.34 -0.61 -10.20
N SER A 36 5.06 -0.69 -10.60
CA SER A 36 4.12 0.43 -10.44
C SER A 36 3.77 0.74 -8.98
N THR A 37 3.84 -0.25 -8.10
CA THR A 37 3.70 -0.07 -6.65
C THR A 37 4.98 0.53 -6.06
N GLY A 38 6.15 0.02 -6.47
CA GLY A 38 7.45 0.54 -6.06
C GLY A 38 7.66 2.01 -6.44
N SER A 39 7.29 2.39 -7.67
CA SER A 39 7.32 3.77 -8.16
C SER A 39 6.51 4.72 -7.27
N ARG A 40 5.36 4.29 -6.76
CA ARG A 40 4.52 5.09 -5.84
C ARG A 40 5.20 5.32 -4.49
N TYR A 41 5.98 4.35 -4.01
CA TYR A 41 6.77 4.50 -2.80
C TYR A 41 7.92 5.50 -3.03
N GLU A 42 8.69 5.33 -4.10
CA GLU A 42 9.80 6.25 -4.45
C GLU A 42 9.32 7.68 -4.64
N GLY A 43 8.15 7.87 -5.27
CA GLY A 43 7.57 9.19 -5.50
C GLY A 43 6.82 9.78 -4.30
N GLY A 44 6.78 9.10 -3.16
CA GLY A 44 6.10 9.58 -1.94
C GLY A 44 4.57 9.59 -2.00
N SER A 45 3.96 9.27 -3.14
CA SER A 45 2.50 9.18 -3.28
C SER A 45 1.86 8.11 -2.38
N ARG A 46 2.64 7.13 -1.93
CA ARG A 46 2.26 6.15 -0.91
C ARG A 46 3.39 5.97 0.11
N PRO A 47 3.08 5.87 1.41
CA PRO A 47 4.08 5.49 2.40
C PRO A 47 4.54 4.05 2.16
N LEU A 48 5.79 3.76 2.54
CA LEU A 48 6.34 2.41 2.48
C LEU A 48 5.66 1.54 3.56
N PRO A 49 5.02 0.41 3.21
CA PRO A 49 4.43 -0.47 4.22
C PRO A 49 5.49 -1.05 5.16
N PRO A 50 5.19 -1.25 6.45
CA PRO A 50 6.17 -1.81 7.41
C PRO A 50 6.75 -3.16 6.97
N ALA A 51 5.95 -4.01 6.33
CA ALA A 51 6.42 -5.30 5.81
C ALA A 51 7.50 -5.12 4.72
N VAL A 52 7.27 -4.18 3.78
CA VAL A 52 8.22 -3.88 2.71
C VAL A 52 9.47 -3.21 3.28
N GLU A 53 9.32 -2.38 4.31
CA GLU A 53 10.43 -1.78 5.04
C GLU A 53 11.37 -2.84 5.65
N GLN A 54 10.81 -3.84 6.34
CA GLN A 54 11.60 -4.93 6.92
C GLN A 54 12.29 -5.76 5.85
N LEU A 55 11.59 -6.08 4.76
CA LEU A 55 12.19 -6.79 3.62
C LEU A 55 13.36 -6.01 3.02
N LEU A 56 13.20 -4.70 2.84
CA LEU A 56 14.26 -3.84 2.33
C LEU A 56 15.48 -3.84 3.27
N ARG A 57 15.26 -3.68 4.58
CA ARG A 57 16.35 -3.76 5.59
C ARG A 57 17.12 -5.08 5.50
N MET A 58 16.42 -6.20 5.39
CA MET A 58 17.05 -7.51 5.31
C MET A 58 17.81 -7.71 4.00
N ALA A 59 17.32 -7.14 2.89
CA ALA A 59 17.92 -7.31 1.57
C ALA A 59 19.10 -6.38 1.29
N THR A 60 19.16 -5.21 1.92
CA THR A 60 20.15 -4.17 1.60
C THR A 60 20.99 -3.69 2.78
N GLY A 61 20.62 -4.05 4.01
CA GLY A 61 21.38 -3.72 5.21
C GLY A 61 22.56 -4.67 5.45
N SER A 62 23.34 -4.37 6.48
CA SER A 62 24.37 -5.29 6.98
C SER A 62 23.75 -6.56 7.57
N GLU A 63 24.53 -7.64 7.69
CA GLU A 63 24.07 -8.91 8.28
C GLU A 63 23.45 -8.73 9.67
N LYS A 64 24.07 -7.88 10.49
CA LYS A 64 23.53 -7.51 11.82
C LYS A 64 22.16 -6.87 11.71
N GLU A 65 21.96 -5.96 10.76
CA GLU A 65 20.68 -5.28 10.56
C GLU A 65 19.60 -6.23 10.03
N ALA A 66 19.97 -7.14 9.13
CA ALA A 66 19.07 -8.18 8.65
C ALA A 66 18.63 -9.10 9.80
N LEU A 67 19.56 -9.50 10.67
CA LEU A 67 19.26 -10.28 11.88
C LEU A 67 18.34 -9.53 12.85
N GLU A 68 18.62 -8.26 13.12
CA GLU A 68 17.77 -7.42 13.98
C GLU A 68 16.35 -7.29 13.42
N ALA A 69 16.20 -7.08 12.11
CA ALA A 69 14.90 -7.02 11.43
C ALA A 69 14.14 -8.35 11.53
N LEU A 70 14.82 -9.47 11.28
CA LEU A 70 14.24 -10.81 11.40
C LEU A 70 13.80 -11.12 12.84
N MET A 71 14.63 -10.76 13.83
CA MET A 71 14.29 -10.91 15.25
C MET A 71 13.05 -10.09 15.62
N ALA A 72 12.95 -8.85 15.14
CA ALA A 72 11.78 -8.00 15.37
C ALA A 72 10.50 -8.61 14.77
N MET A 73 10.58 -9.17 13.55
CA MET A 73 9.46 -9.89 12.95
C MET A 73 9.04 -11.11 13.77
N ARG A 74 10.02 -11.94 14.20
CA ARG A 74 9.77 -13.13 15.03
C ARG A 74 9.15 -12.79 16.39
N ALA A 75 9.55 -11.68 17.02
CA ALA A 75 8.98 -11.25 18.30
C ALA A 75 7.50 -10.84 18.21
N GLY A 76 7.01 -10.53 17.01
CA GLY A 76 5.59 -10.26 16.73
C GLY A 76 4.77 -11.52 16.42
N PHE A 77 5.40 -12.60 15.94
CA PHE A 77 4.73 -13.88 15.74
C PHE A 77 4.32 -14.48 17.08
N GLY A 78 3.02 -14.71 17.28
CA GLY A 78 2.43 -15.21 18.53
C GLY A 78 1.70 -14.15 19.36
N LYS A 79 1.86 -12.85 19.06
CA LYS A 79 1.02 -11.79 19.61
C LYS A 79 -0.17 -11.59 18.66
N GLN A 80 -1.28 -12.27 18.91
CA GLN A 80 -2.53 -11.94 18.24
C GLN A 80 -2.85 -10.48 18.55
N SER A 81 -2.79 -9.60 17.55
CA SER A 81 -3.49 -8.32 17.65
C SER A 81 -4.96 -8.66 17.81
N ALA A 82 -5.60 -8.19 18.88
CA ALA A 82 -7.04 -8.36 19.08
C ALA A 82 -7.78 -8.01 17.78
N PRO A 83 -8.86 -8.73 17.42
CA PRO A 83 -9.60 -8.45 16.20
C PRO A 83 -9.96 -6.97 16.20
N THR A 84 -9.43 -6.23 15.22
CA THR A 84 -9.80 -4.84 15.00
C THR A 84 -11.29 -4.87 14.68
N ALA A 85 -12.10 -4.34 15.60
CA ALA A 85 -13.54 -4.24 15.38
C ALA A 85 -13.80 -3.65 13.99
N PRO A 86 -14.74 -4.19 13.20
CA PRO A 86 -15.02 -3.66 11.87
C PRO A 86 -15.33 -2.17 12.00
N ALA A 87 -14.65 -1.35 11.19
CA ALA A 87 -14.85 0.09 11.19
C ALA A 87 -16.35 0.41 11.08
N PRO A 88 -16.87 1.40 11.83
CA PRO A 88 -18.28 1.74 11.77
C PRO A 88 -18.66 2.01 10.31
N ARG A 89 -19.61 1.23 9.81
CA ARG A 89 -20.12 1.33 8.44
C ARG A 89 -20.61 2.76 8.25
N SER A 90 -19.85 3.56 7.50
CA SER A 90 -20.27 4.91 7.11
C SER A 90 -21.68 4.80 6.53
N LYS A 91 -22.64 5.48 7.17
CA LYS A 91 -23.99 5.63 6.64
C LYS A 91 -23.84 6.37 5.31
N ARG A 92 -23.77 5.63 4.20
CA ARG A 92 -23.92 6.23 2.87
C ARG A 92 -25.26 6.96 2.90
N LYS A 93 -25.24 8.29 2.75
CA LYS A 93 -26.47 9.05 2.49
C LYS A 93 -27.13 8.42 1.26
N PRO A 94 -28.46 8.21 1.26
CA PRO A 94 -29.15 7.79 0.05
C PRO A 94 -28.78 8.77 -1.06
N ARG A 95 -28.33 8.24 -2.20
CA ARG A 95 -28.22 9.02 -3.42
C ARG A 95 -29.64 9.44 -3.73
N GLU A 96 -29.96 10.74 -3.58
CA GLU A 96 -31.22 11.28 -4.07
C GLU A 96 -31.34 10.80 -5.51
N SER A 97 -32.37 9.99 -5.76
CA SER A 97 -32.73 9.55 -7.09
C SER A 97 -33.07 10.82 -7.86
N GLU A 98 -32.17 11.24 -8.73
CA GLU A 98 -32.49 12.01 -9.90
C GLU A 98 -33.54 11.18 -10.67
N TYR A 99 -34.82 11.36 -10.31
CA TYR A 99 -35.91 11.20 -11.25
C TYR A 99 -35.76 12.34 -12.24
N GLU A 100 -34.77 12.22 -13.10
CA GLU A 100 -34.79 12.87 -14.40
C GLU A 100 -36.01 12.26 -15.08
N ALA A 101 -37.10 13.05 -15.12
CA ALA A 101 -38.36 12.64 -15.70
C ALA A 101 -38.08 12.08 -17.08
N ASP A 102 -38.35 10.79 -17.29
CA ASP A 102 -38.22 10.15 -18.58
C ASP A 102 -39.13 10.94 -19.56
N PRO A 103 -38.57 11.68 -20.53
CA PRO A 103 -39.36 12.57 -21.38
C PRO A 103 -40.34 11.79 -22.27
N PHE A 104 -40.30 10.46 -22.25
CA PHE A 104 -41.15 9.57 -23.03
C PHE A 104 -42.25 8.88 -22.20
N ALA A 105 -42.34 9.12 -20.88
CA ALA A 105 -43.33 8.47 -20.00
C ALA A 105 -44.80 8.77 -20.34
N HIS A 106 -45.08 9.71 -21.25
CA HIS A 106 -46.43 10.10 -21.67
C HIS A 106 -46.77 9.73 -23.12
N LEU A 107 -45.87 9.09 -23.87
CA LEU A 107 -46.19 8.70 -25.25
C LEU A 107 -46.98 7.39 -25.29
N PRO A 108 -48.11 7.33 -26.02
CA PRO A 108 -48.83 6.08 -26.22
C PRO A 108 -47.96 5.08 -27.00
N PHE A 109 -47.95 3.84 -26.54
CA PHE A 109 -47.21 2.73 -27.15
C PHE A 109 -47.67 2.55 -28.62
N GLY A 110 -46.83 2.93 -29.57
CA GLY A 110 -47.17 2.77 -31.00
C GLY A 110 -46.39 3.59 -32.01
N MET A 111 -45.49 4.49 -31.61
CA MET A 111 -44.61 5.19 -32.56
C MET A 111 -43.22 5.35 -31.98
N LEU A 112 -42.34 4.42 -32.32
CA LEU A 112 -40.90 4.65 -32.38
C LEU A 112 -40.46 4.28 -33.81
N PRO A 113 -39.58 5.08 -34.44
CA PRO A 113 -39.07 4.85 -35.80
C PRO A 113 -38.19 3.60 -35.90
#